data_AF-A0A4Y2EA29-F1
#
_entry.id   AF-A0A4Y2EA29-F1
#
_cell.length_a   1.000
_cell.length_b   1.000
_cell.length_c   1.000
_cell.angle_alpha   90.00
_cell.angle_beta   90.00
_cell.angle_gamma   90.00
#
_symmetry.space_group_name_H-M   'P 1'
#
loop_
_entity.id
_entity.type
_entity.pdbx_description
1 polymer ?
#
loop_
_entity_poly.entity_id
_entity_poly.type
_entity_poly.pdbx_seq_one_letter_code
_entity_poly.pdbx_strand_id
1 'polypeptide(L)'
;MHFLGVPTNRAGTCITSDSRVIRDIFYDNHPKEEFCTIVLRIAPSFIRFGSFEIFKTVDPITGRVGPSVGRYEILYSLLDYVIETFYPE
;
A
#
# COMPACT_ATOMS: atom_id res chain seq x y z
N MET A 1 -6.71 -16.07 -6.50
CA MET A 1 -7.79 -15.39 -5.74
C MET A 1 -8.97 -15.00 -6.63
N HIS A 2 -8.80 -14.17 -7.66
CA HIS A 2 -9.94 -13.69 -8.48
C HIS A 2 -10.84 -14.80 -9.05
N PHE A 3 -10.25 -15.82 -9.70
CA PHE A 3 -11.02 -16.94 -10.27
C PHE A 3 -11.61 -17.90 -9.24
N LEU A 4 -11.27 -17.74 -7.95
CA LEU A 4 -11.89 -18.46 -6.84
C LEU A 4 -13.07 -17.66 -6.23
N GLY A 5 -13.42 -16.52 -6.81
CA GLY A 5 -14.47 -15.62 -6.27
C GLY A 5 -14.03 -14.80 -5.06
N VAL A 6 -12.75 -14.85 -4.65
CA VAL A 6 -12.26 -14.09 -3.50
C VAL A 6 -11.85 -12.67 -3.95
N PRO A 7 -12.33 -11.60 -3.27
CA PRO A 7 -11.92 -10.22 -3.55
C PRO A 7 -10.39 -10.06 -3.51
N THR A 8 -9.83 -9.51 -4.58
CA THR A 8 -8.39 -9.30 -4.73
C THR A 8 -8.13 -8.19 -5.73
N ASN A 9 -6.98 -7.53 -5.62
CA ASN A 9 -6.43 -6.77 -6.75
C ASN A 9 -6.10 -7.70 -7.93
N ARG A 10 -5.99 -7.13 -9.13
CA ARG A 10 -5.67 -7.85 -10.37
C ARG A 10 -4.25 -7.53 -10.81
N ALA A 11 -3.58 -8.52 -11.38
CA ALA A 11 -2.32 -8.35 -12.08
C ALA A 11 -2.60 -8.27 -13.59
N GLY A 12 -2.17 -7.19 -14.24
CA GLY A 12 -2.35 -6.95 -15.67
C GLY A 12 -1.18 -7.42 -16.51
N THR A 13 0.05 -7.08 -16.11
CA THR A 13 1.29 -7.44 -16.80
C THR A 13 2.43 -7.71 -15.81
N CYS A 14 3.45 -8.43 -16.27
CA CYS A 14 4.69 -8.70 -15.54
C CYS A 14 5.86 -8.50 -16.52
N ILE A 15 6.75 -7.54 -16.23
CA ILE A 15 7.85 -7.16 -17.12
C ILE A 15 9.16 -7.24 -16.34
N THR A 16 10.11 -8.01 -16.85
CA THR A 16 11.46 -8.17 -16.28
C THR A 16 12.46 -7.35 -17.09
N SER A 17 13.41 -6.70 -16.41
CA SER A 17 14.54 -5.99 -17.02
C SER A 17 15.87 -6.66 -16.67
N ASP A 18 16.92 -6.28 -17.39
CA ASP A 18 18.31 -6.67 -17.05
C ASP A 18 18.87 -5.92 -15.84
N SER A 19 18.15 -4.91 -15.34
CA SER A 19 18.51 -4.22 -14.10
C SER A 19 18.49 -5.20 -12.94
N ARG A 20 19.41 -5.02 -11.99
CA ARG A 20 19.53 -5.88 -10.81
C ARG A 20 19.19 -5.14 -9.53
N VAL A 21 18.67 -5.88 -8.56
CA VAL A 21 18.46 -5.43 -7.19
C VAL A 21 19.07 -6.47 -6.25
N ILE A 22 19.77 -5.99 -5.23
CA ILE A 22 20.29 -6.83 -4.16
C ILE A 22 19.14 -7.15 -3.21
N ARG A 23 18.86 -8.44 -3.01
CA ARG A 23 17.96 -8.90 -1.94
C ARG A 23 18.57 -10.06 -1.19
N ASP A 24 18.24 -10.12 0.08
CA ASP A 24 18.42 -11.30 0.92
C ASP A 24 17.04 -11.87 1.20
N ILE A 25 16.69 -12.97 0.54
CA ILE A 25 15.35 -13.58 0.62
C ILE A 25 15.11 -14.19 2.01
N PHE A 26 16.17 -14.71 2.64
CA PHE A 26 16.08 -15.44 3.90
C PHE A 26 16.50 -14.60 5.12
N TYR A 27 16.97 -13.37 4.90
CA TYR A 27 17.50 -12.49 5.94
C TYR A 27 18.65 -13.15 6.72
N ASP A 28 19.46 -13.98 6.06
CA ASP A 28 20.56 -14.76 6.65
C ASP A 28 21.96 -14.13 6.41
N ASN A 29 21.99 -12.89 5.92
CA ASN A 29 23.18 -12.15 5.51
C ASN A 29 23.90 -12.73 4.27
N HIS A 30 23.20 -13.48 3.41
CA HIS A 30 23.70 -13.90 2.10
C HIS A 30 22.94 -13.20 0.96
N PRO A 31 23.13 -11.88 0.78
CA PRO A 31 22.44 -11.13 -0.27
C PRO A 31 22.85 -11.60 -1.67
N LYS A 32 21.91 -11.57 -2.61
CA LYS A 32 22.09 -11.95 -4.02
C LYS A 32 21.53 -10.88 -4.94
N GLU A 33 22.17 -10.75 -6.11
CA GLU A 33 21.68 -9.92 -7.21
C GLU A 33 20.56 -10.66 -7.95
N GLU A 34 19.39 -10.03 -8.03
CA GLU A 34 18.22 -10.58 -8.72
C GLU A 34 17.74 -9.62 -9.81
N PHE A 35 17.12 -10.16 -10.85
CA PHE A 35 16.53 -9.32 -11.90
C PHE A 35 15.38 -8.48 -11.33
N CYS A 36 15.33 -7.21 -11.73
CA CYS A 36 14.22 -6.33 -11.42
C CYS A 36 13.01 -6.69 -12.28
N THR A 37 11.85 -6.84 -11.65
CA THR A 37 10.58 -7.11 -12.32
C THR A 37 9.51 -6.15 -11.80
N ILE A 38 8.69 -5.63 -12.70
CA ILE A 38 7.56 -4.75 -12.40
C ILE A 38 6.26 -5.48 -12.73
N VAL A 39 5.26 -5.33 -11.86
CA VAL A 39 3.91 -5.86 -12.08
C VAL A 39 2.92 -4.70 -12.16
N LEU A 40 2.11 -4.66 -13.22
CA LEU A 40 0.97 -3.75 -13.29
C LEU A 40 -0.14 -4.27 -12.39
N ARG A 41 -0.46 -3.52 -11.34
CA ARG A 41 -1.51 -3.85 -10.38
C ARG A 41 -2.72 -2.96 -10.59
N ILE A 42 -3.90 -3.56 -10.67
CA ILE A 42 -5.17 -2.88 -10.96
C ILE A 42 -6.16 -3.14 -9.82
N ALA A 43 -6.77 -2.09 -9.31
CA ALA A 43 -7.81 -2.13 -8.28
C ALA A 43 -8.68 -0.86 -8.39
N PRO A 44 -9.93 -0.88 -7.91
CA PRO A 44 -10.77 0.33 -7.81
C PRO A 44 -10.13 1.44 -6.93
N SER A 45 -9.35 1.04 -5.92
CA SER A 45 -8.63 1.94 -5.03
C SER A 45 -7.37 1.27 -4.46
N PHE A 46 -6.41 2.09 -4.05
CA PHE A 46 -5.23 1.67 -3.25
C PHE A 46 -5.23 2.29 -1.84
N ILE A 47 -6.36 2.83 -1.41
CA ILE A 47 -6.56 3.33 -0.05
C ILE A 47 -6.52 2.14 0.92
N ARG A 48 -5.85 2.34 2.05
CA ARG A 48 -5.64 1.36 3.12
C ARG A 48 -5.87 2.03 4.47
N PHE A 49 -6.02 1.26 5.54
CA PHE A 49 -6.12 1.82 6.89
C PHE A 49 -4.94 2.74 7.20
N GLY A 50 -3.73 2.34 6.82
CA GLY A 50 -2.53 3.16 6.93
C GLY A 50 -2.61 4.53 6.26
N SER A 51 -3.47 4.73 5.26
CA SER A 51 -3.72 6.03 4.63
C SER A 51 -4.40 7.02 5.58
N PHE A 52 -5.19 6.53 6.53
CA PHE A 52 -5.82 7.33 7.59
C PHE A 52 -4.96 7.38 8.86
N GLU A 53 -4.17 6.34 9.12
CA GLU A 53 -3.32 6.29 10.31
C GLU A 53 -2.20 7.35 10.33
N ILE A 54 -1.82 7.90 9.17
CA ILE A 54 -0.85 9.02 9.13
C ILE A 54 -1.33 10.29 9.86
N PHE A 55 -2.63 10.41 10.16
CA PHE A 55 -3.21 11.53 10.90
C PHE A 55 -3.33 11.24 12.41
N LYS A 56 -3.05 10.00 12.86
CA LYS A 56 -3.16 9.62 14.27
C LYS A 56 -2.15 10.36 15.12
N THR A 57 -2.63 10.84 16.27
CA THR A 57 -1.80 11.36 17.36
C THR A 57 -0.89 10.26 17.93
N VAL A 58 -0.13 10.59 18.97
CA VAL A 58 0.84 9.68 19.59
C VAL A 58 0.18 8.35 19.96
N ASP A 59 0.69 7.27 19.39
CA ASP A 59 0.29 5.92 19.70
C ASP A 59 0.74 5.56 21.13
N PRO A 60 -0.17 5.15 22.02
CA PRO A 60 0.14 4.97 23.44
C PRO A 60 1.06 3.78 23.72
N ILE A 61 1.20 2.84 22.77
CA ILE A 61 2.01 1.62 22.95
C ILE A 61 3.41 1.83 22.38
N THR A 62 3.51 2.39 21.17
CA THR A 62 4.77 2.52 20.43
C THR A 62 5.40 3.91 20.55
N GLY A 63 4.66 4.91 21.05
CA GLY A 63 5.08 6.31 21.10
C GLY A 63 5.20 6.98 19.72
N ARG A 64 4.79 6.30 18.65
CA ARG A 64 4.90 6.81 17.28
C ARG A 64 3.80 7.80 16.97
N VAL A 65 4.09 8.77 16.14
CA VAL A 65 3.14 9.79 15.69
C VAL A 65 3.03 9.75 14.17
N GLY A 66 1.81 9.94 13.66
CA GLY A 66 1.60 10.06 12.23
C GLY A 66 2.29 11.31 11.65
N PRO A 67 2.80 11.29 10.42
CA PRO A 67 3.47 12.44 9.82
C PRO A 67 2.53 13.62 9.49
N SER A 68 1.21 13.41 9.56
CA SER A 68 0.18 14.38 9.17
C SER A 68 -0.76 14.79 10.33
N VAL A 69 -0.33 14.63 11.58
CA VAL A 69 -1.15 15.02 12.75
C VAL A 69 -1.61 16.48 12.66
N GLY A 70 -2.88 16.70 12.99
CA GLY A 70 -3.50 18.03 12.97
C GLY A 70 -3.93 18.51 11.58
N ARG A 71 -3.59 17.81 10.49
CA ARG A 71 -4.02 18.17 9.12
C ARG A 71 -5.41 17.63 8.79
N TYR A 72 -6.41 18.04 9.58
CA TYR A 72 -7.78 17.53 9.49
C TYR A 72 -8.47 17.81 8.15
N GLU A 73 -8.16 18.93 7.51
CA GLU A 73 -8.75 19.27 6.19
C GLU A 73 -8.46 18.19 5.13
N ILE A 74 -7.23 17.68 5.12
CA ILE A 74 -6.82 16.63 4.17
C ILE A 74 -7.45 15.29 4.57
N LEU A 75 -7.57 15.03 5.88
CA LEU A 75 -8.25 13.83 6.39
C LEU A 75 -9.72 13.80 5.95
N TYR A 76 -10.45 14.90 6.14
CA TYR A 76 -11.84 15.00 5.71
C TYR A 76 -11.97 14.89 4.20
N SER A 77 -11.12 15.59 3.43
CA SER A 77 -11.10 15.45 1.97
C SER A 77 -10.89 14.00 1.51
N LEU A 78 -10.01 13.24 2.18
CA LEU A 78 -9.79 11.82 1.88
C LEU A 78 -10.99 10.96 2.28
N LEU A 79 -11.58 11.24 3.45
CA LEU A 79 -12.75 10.53 3.95
C LEU A 79 -13.95 10.70 3.02
N ASP A 80 -14.25 11.95 2.66
CA ASP A 80 -15.36 12.30 1.77
C ASP A 80 -15.18 11.63 0.40
N TYR A 81 -13.98 11.71 -0.18
CA TYR A 81 -13.66 10.99 -1.42
C TYR A 81 -13.93 9.48 -1.32
N VAL A 82 -13.55 8.85 -0.20
CA VAL A 82 -13.76 7.41 -0.01
C VAL A 82 -15.24 7.07 0.08
N ILE A 83 -16.00 7.83 0.86
CA ILE A 83 -17.44 7.60 1.06
C ILE A 83 -18.16 7.81 -0.26
N GLU A 84 -17.99 8.96 -0.90
CA GLU A 84 -18.71 9.32 -2.13
C GLU A 84 -18.38 8.39 -3.29
N THR A 85 -17.13 7.92 -3.39
CA THR A 85 -16.70 7.09 -4.53
C THR A 85 -16.98 5.60 -4.33
N PHE A 86 -16.80 5.08 -3.11
CA PHE A 86 -16.81 3.63 -2.86
C PHE A 86 -17.94 3.14 -1.94
N TYR A 87 -18.66 4.05 -1.28
CA TYR A 87 -19.78 3.75 -0.39
C TYR A 87 -20.97 4.72 -0.58
N PRO A 88 -21.54 4.84 -1.80
CA PRO A 88 -22.60 5.80 -2.09
C PRO A 88 -24.01 5.43 -1.59
N GLU A 89 -24.20 4.22 -1.06
CA GLU A 89 -25.47 3.72 -0.50
C GLU A 89 -25.50 3.85 1.03
#